data_AF-A0A963EPU3-F1
#
_entry.id   AF-A0A963EPU3-F1
#
_cell.length_a   1.000
_cell.length_b   1.000
_cell.length_c   1.000
_cell.angle_alpha   90.00
_cell.angle_beta   90.00
_cell.angle_gamma   90.00
#
_symmetry.space_group_name_H-M   'P 1'
#
loop_
_entity.id
_entity.type
_entity.pdbx_description
1 polymer ?
#
loop_
_entity_poly.entity_id
_entity_poly.type
_entity_poly.pdbx_seq_one_letter_code
_entity_poly.pdbx_strand_id
1 'polypeptide(L)'
;MGRQRLPVIVGFGGINAAGRASGHHAYARMVWSALPESARSSTRAALATVMGIENQPARERYILDHTLVRRIEDQHFDVDAVAWNQRLPTHSNGEPISFSMERKYLPDVVPPTWEITGTSVTHVQVKIHGEQDFLLPSLREFEVKSAGQLPRGFEPGRLYPSRNHPRGLQMTVYAASDALGSLGMDWEDISARVAPDQVSVYAGSAMGQLDPAGTGGMLKARYNGQRITSKFCPLGFAEMPADFINAYVLGSLGTTGASLGACASFLYNLRLGIDDIRSGRSRVAFIGAAEAPITPEVMEGYSAMGALATEKGLQKLDGLAPHQVPDFS
;
A
#
# COMPACT_ATOMS: atom_id res chain seq x y z
N MET A 1 40.07 -17.85 -16.92
CA MET A 1 38.86 -17.11 -16.47
C MET A 1 37.64 -17.88 -16.93
N GLY A 2 36.83 -18.42 -16.02
CA GLY A 2 35.58 -19.09 -16.38
C GLY A 2 34.62 -18.10 -17.03
N ARG A 3 33.94 -18.51 -18.10
CA ARG A 3 32.97 -17.67 -18.82
C ARG A 3 31.77 -17.42 -17.91
N GLN A 4 31.71 -16.25 -17.28
CA GLN A 4 30.58 -15.87 -16.42
C GLN A 4 29.33 -15.64 -17.28
N ARG A 5 28.17 -16.09 -16.79
CA ARG A 5 26.88 -15.82 -17.43
C ARG A 5 26.57 -14.33 -17.33
N LEU A 6 26.08 -13.74 -18.43
CA LEU A 6 25.65 -12.34 -18.47
C LEU A 6 24.15 -12.27 -18.13
N PRO A 7 23.75 -11.58 -17.03
CA PRO A 7 22.34 -11.31 -16.77
C PRO A 7 21.77 -10.38 -17.85
N VAL A 8 20.62 -10.76 -18.41
CA VAL A 8 19.88 -9.98 -19.41
C VAL A 8 18.44 -9.81 -18.95
N ILE A 9 17.90 -8.60 -19.09
CA ILE A 9 16.48 -8.33 -18.80
C ILE A 9 15.67 -8.79 -20.02
N VAL A 10 14.90 -9.86 -19.86
CA VAL A 10 14.09 -10.46 -20.94
C VAL A 10 12.61 -10.06 -20.86
N GLY A 11 12.19 -9.46 -19.75
CA GLY A 11 10.82 -8.98 -19.52
C GLY A 11 10.79 -8.01 -18.35
N PHE A 12 9.81 -7.13 -18.34
CA PHE A 12 9.56 -6.19 -17.25
C PHE A 12 8.07 -5.81 -17.24
N GLY A 13 7.54 -5.56 -16.05
CA GLY A 13 6.14 -5.21 -15.88
C GLY A 13 5.89 -4.62 -14.50
N GLY A 14 4.65 -4.22 -14.26
CA GLY A 14 4.26 -3.53 -13.04
C GLY A 14 3.18 -2.49 -13.25
N ILE A 15 2.83 -1.83 -12.15
CA ILE A 15 1.91 -0.70 -12.13
C ILE A 15 2.44 0.35 -11.16
N ASN A 16 2.35 1.61 -11.55
CA ASN A 16 2.58 2.76 -10.67
C ASN A 16 1.61 3.89 -11.03
N ALA A 17 1.86 5.10 -10.53
CA ALA A 17 1.00 6.25 -10.79
C ALA A 17 0.89 6.65 -12.27
N ALA A 18 1.87 6.29 -13.10
CA ALA A 18 1.87 6.52 -14.54
C ALA A 18 1.16 5.40 -15.33
N GLY A 19 0.70 4.34 -14.66
CA GLY A 19 0.00 3.20 -15.26
C GLY A 19 0.88 1.96 -15.40
N ARG A 20 0.55 1.12 -16.39
CA ARG A 20 1.20 -0.17 -16.65
C ARG A 20 2.62 0.02 -17.15
N ALA A 21 3.58 -0.71 -16.60
CA ALA A 21 4.99 -0.57 -16.96
C ALA A 21 5.32 -1.23 -18.30
N SER A 22 4.86 -2.46 -18.52
CA SER A 22 5.13 -3.19 -19.75
C SER A 22 4.55 -2.47 -20.98
N GLY A 23 5.15 -2.70 -22.15
CA GLY A 23 4.83 -1.92 -23.36
C GLY A 23 5.21 -0.44 -23.28
N HIS A 24 6.01 -0.05 -22.28
CA HIS A 24 6.47 1.31 -22.04
C HIS A 24 5.36 2.34 -21.78
N HIS A 25 4.15 1.93 -21.38
CA HIS A 25 3.05 2.88 -21.18
C HIS A 25 3.28 3.85 -20.02
N ALA A 26 3.78 3.36 -18.88
CA ALA A 26 4.14 4.22 -17.75
C ALA A 26 5.21 5.24 -18.14
N TYR A 27 6.23 4.82 -18.89
CA TYR A 27 7.25 5.73 -19.44
C TYR A 27 6.61 6.76 -20.37
N ALA A 28 5.77 6.31 -21.30
CA ALA A 28 5.09 7.17 -22.25
C ALA A 28 4.19 8.21 -21.57
N ARG A 29 3.54 7.85 -20.46
CA ARG A 29 2.75 8.80 -19.65
C ARG A 29 3.63 9.88 -19.00
N MET A 30 4.85 9.56 -18.58
CA MET A 30 5.77 10.56 -18.00
C MET A 30 6.28 11.56 -19.03
N VAL A 31 6.53 11.11 -20.27
CA VAL A 31 7.02 11.98 -21.36
C VAL A 31 5.91 12.40 -22.33
N TRP A 32 4.66 12.44 -21.85
CA TRP A 32 3.45 12.59 -22.68
C TRP A 32 3.53 13.71 -23.72
N SER A 33 3.99 14.89 -23.32
CA SER A 33 4.07 16.09 -24.18
C SER A 33 5.09 15.96 -25.32
N ALA A 34 6.07 15.06 -25.20
CA ALA A 34 7.10 14.83 -26.22
C ALA A 34 6.74 13.74 -27.23
N LEU A 35 5.59 13.06 -27.07
CA LEU A 35 5.23 11.90 -27.87
C LEU A 35 4.36 12.23 -29.10
N PRO A 36 4.56 11.51 -30.22
CA PRO A 36 3.64 11.58 -31.35
C PRO A 36 2.25 11.05 -30.97
N GLU A 37 1.23 11.47 -31.70
CA GLU A 37 -0.17 11.09 -31.44
C GLU A 37 -0.39 9.57 -31.44
N SER A 38 0.34 8.82 -32.27
CA SER A 38 0.24 7.35 -32.30
C SER A 38 0.63 6.70 -30.97
N ALA A 39 1.73 7.15 -30.37
CA ALA A 39 2.22 6.67 -29.08
C ALA A 39 1.31 7.13 -27.93
N ARG A 40 0.81 8.37 -27.98
CA ARG A 40 -0.18 8.89 -27.03
C ARG A 40 -1.49 8.11 -27.09
N SER A 41 -2.00 7.83 -28.28
CA SER A 41 -3.23 7.05 -28.47
C SER A 41 -3.13 5.64 -27.90
N SER A 42 -2.00 4.94 -28.14
CA SER A 42 -1.76 3.61 -27.56
C SER A 42 -1.70 3.65 -26.02
N THR A 43 -1.01 4.65 -25.46
CA THR A 43 -0.90 4.83 -24.00
C THR A 43 -2.23 5.25 -23.38
N ARG A 44 -3.01 6.10 -24.07
CA ARG A 44 -4.38 6.46 -23.68
C ARG A 44 -5.27 5.24 -23.60
N ALA A 45 -5.18 4.35 -24.59
CA ALA A 45 -5.93 3.10 -24.59
C ALA A 45 -5.57 2.23 -23.38
N ALA A 46 -4.28 2.06 -23.09
CA ALA A 46 -3.81 1.30 -21.93
C ALA A 46 -4.29 1.90 -20.61
N LEU A 47 -4.22 3.24 -20.47
CA LEU A 47 -4.70 3.97 -19.28
C LEU A 47 -6.21 3.87 -19.13
N ALA A 48 -6.96 4.08 -20.20
CA ALA A 48 -8.43 3.97 -20.19
C ALA A 48 -8.87 2.57 -19.72
N THR A 49 -8.21 1.50 -20.20
CA THR A 49 -8.46 0.13 -19.76
C THR A 49 -8.24 -0.07 -18.27
N VAL A 50 -7.10 0.37 -17.72
CA VAL A 50 -6.83 0.18 -16.27
C VAL A 50 -7.72 1.07 -15.40
N MET A 51 -8.10 2.26 -15.88
CA MET A 51 -9.02 3.16 -15.20
C MET A 51 -10.49 2.72 -15.32
N GLY A 52 -10.79 1.71 -16.14
CA GLY A 52 -12.15 1.22 -16.36
C GLY A 52 -13.06 2.21 -17.07
N ILE A 53 -12.50 3.05 -17.96
CA ILE A 53 -13.24 4.07 -18.72
C ILE A 53 -13.13 3.82 -20.23
N GLU A 54 -14.04 4.43 -20.99
CA GLU A 54 -14.01 4.37 -22.46
C GLU A 54 -12.79 5.12 -23.02
N ASN A 55 -12.10 4.50 -23.98
CA ASN A 55 -10.98 5.14 -24.70
C ASN A 55 -11.51 6.14 -25.72
N GLN A 56 -11.71 7.39 -25.29
CA GLN A 56 -12.15 8.49 -26.14
C GLN A 56 -11.21 9.70 -25.99
N PRO A 57 -10.92 10.45 -27.06
CA PRO A 57 -10.12 11.69 -26.97
C PRO A 57 -10.68 12.69 -25.95
N ALA A 58 -12.01 12.77 -25.80
CA ALA A 58 -12.66 13.63 -24.81
C ALA A 58 -12.30 13.30 -23.35
N ARG A 59 -11.81 12.08 -23.07
CA ARG A 59 -11.38 11.63 -21.74
C ARG A 59 -9.89 11.85 -21.48
N GLU A 60 -9.14 12.36 -22.46
CA GLU A 60 -7.70 12.57 -22.32
C GLU A 60 -7.35 13.44 -21.12
N ARG A 61 -8.03 14.58 -20.96
CA ARG A 61 -7.77 15.48 -19.84
C ARG A 61 -8.01 14.79 -18.49
N TYR A 62 -9.11 14.05 -18.37
CA TYR A 62 -9.42 13.24 -17.18
C TYR A 62 -8.31 12.21 -16.88
N ILE A 63 -7.81 11.51 -17.89
CA ILE A 63 -6.71 10.55 -17.73
C ILE A 63 -5.47 11.25 -17.19
N LEU A 64 -5.11 12.41 -17.75
CA LEU A 64 -3.94 13.16 -17.32
C LEU A 64 -4.07 13.67 -15.87
N ASP A 65 -5.24 14.20 -15.51
CA ASP A 65 -5.53 14.74 -14.16
C ASP A 65 -5.61 13.64 -13.09
N HIS A 66 -5.88 12.38 -13.47
CA HIS A 66 -6.04 11.25 -12.56
C HIS A 66 -4.92 10.19 -12.66
N THR A 67 -3.73 10.62 -13.07
CA THR A 67 -2.48 9.84 -13.10
C THR A 67 -1.33 10.68 -12.57
N LEU A 68 -0.16 10.07 -12.33
CA LEU A 68 1.01 10.69 -11.68
C LEU A 68 0.73 11.14 -10.24
N VAL A 69 1.60 12.00 -9.71
CA VAL A 69 1.43 12.65 -8.40
C VAL A 69 0.26 13.62 -8.49
N ARG A 70 -0.61 13.56 -7.50
CA ARG A 70 -1.80 14.41 -7.39
C ARG A 70 -2.31 14.37 -5.96
N ARG A 71 -3.35 15.16 -5.69
CA ARG A 71 -4.08 15.11 -4.42
C ARG A 71 -4.52 13.68 -4.10
N ILE A 72 -4.36 13.25 -2.86
CA ILE A 72 -4.81 11.93 -2.39
C ILE A 72 -6.33 11.86 -2.57
N GLU A 73 -6.77 10.83 -3.27
CA GLU A 73 -8.16 10.62 -3.61
C GLU A 73 -8.87 9.77 -2.54
N ASP A 74 -10.19 9.91 -2.48
CA ASP A 74 -11.10 9.24 -1.55
C ASP A 74 -10.98 7.71 -1.50
N GLN A 75 -10.50 7.09 -2.58
CA GLN A 75 -10.18 5.64 -2.64
C GLN A 75 -9.08 5.22 -1.63
N HIS A 76 -8.28 6.17 -1.12
CA HIS A 76 -7.27 5.92 -0.09
C HIS A 76 -7.77 6.34 1.29
N PHE A 77 -7.94 7.66 1.50
CA PHE A 77 -8.53 8.25 2.70
C PHE A 77 -8.80 9.74 2.45
N ASP A 78 -9.70 10.33 3.24
CA ASP A 78 -9.96 11.76 3.22
C ASP A 78 -8.85 12.52 3.98
N VAL A 79 -8.03 13.26 3.25
CA VAL A 79 -6.91 14.04 3.82
C VAL A 79 -7.37 15.28 4.60
N ASP A 80 -8.63 15.68 4.49
CA ASP A 80 -9.21 16.78 5.26
C ASP A 80 -9.93 16.27 6.52
N ALA A 81 -10.18 14.96 6.60
CA ALA A 81 -10.91 14.31 7.68
C ALA A 81 -10.35 12.90 8.01
N VAL A 82 -9.10 12.83 8.48
CA VAL A 82 -8.46 11.59 8.91
C VAL A 82 -8.94 11.18 10.29
N ALA A 83 -9.41 9.95 10.43
CA ALA A 83 -9.85 9.37 11.69
C ALA A 83 -8.68 9.10 12.66
N TRP A 84 -8.88 9.42 13.94
CA TRP A 84 -7.95 9.11 15.03
C TRP A 84 -8.69 9.03 16.37
N ASN A 85 -7.99 8.63 17.43
CA ASN A 85 -8.51 8.65 18.80
C ASN A 85 -7.88 9.80 19.58
N GLN A 86 -8.66 10.82 19.89
CA GLN A 86 -8.23 11.95 20.70
C GLN A 86 -8.28 11.57 22.18
N ARG A 87 -7.18 11.81 22.91
CA ARG A 87 -7.16 11.68 24.38
C ARG A 87 -8.05 12.75 24.98
N LEU A 88 -9.03 12.31 25.77
CA LEU A 88 -10.00 13.15 26.45
C LEU A 88 -9.89 12.90 27.97
N PRO A 89 -8.99 13.62 28.66
CA PRO A 89 -8.93 13.58 30.11
C PRO A 89 -10.16 14.29 30.68
N THR A 90 -10.87 13.62 31.59
CA THR A 90 -12.10 14.12 32.21
C THR A 90 -12.00 14.05 33.73
N HIS A 91 -12.69 14.95 34.41
CA HIS A 91 -12.79 14.98 35.87
C HIS A 91 -14.23 15.30 36.29
N SER A 92 -14.76 14.57 37.26
CA SER A 92 -16.08 14.85 37.83
C SER A 92 -16.08 16.16 38.63
N ASN A 93 -16.94 17.13 38.31
CA ASN A 93 -17.00 18.43 38.99
C ASN A 93 -17.86 18.41 40.26
N GLY A 94 -17.54 17.52 41.20
CA GLY A 94 -18.27 17.33 42.46
C GLY A 94 -19.47 16.38 42.38
N GLU A 95 -20.01 16.12 41.18
CA GLU A 95 -21.04 15.12 40.91
C GLU A 95 -20.50 14.03 39.97
N PRO A 96 -20.83 12.74 40.19
CA PRO A 96 -20.33 11.66 39.36
C PRO A 96 -20.88 11.69 37.94
N ILE A 97 -20.03 11.39 36.97
CA ILE A 97 -20.46 11.21 35.58
C ILE A 97 -21.20 9.88 35.49
N SER A 98 -22.48 9.93 35.12
CA SER A 98 -23.39 8.78 35.20
C SER A 98 -23.89 8.37 33.82
N PHE A 99 -23.78 7.09 33.48
CA PHE A 99 -24.36 6.53 32.25
C PHE A 99 -24.80 5.07 32.42
N SER A 100 -25.74 4.63 31.58
CA SER A 100 -26.20 3.24 31.52
C SER A 100 -25.57 2.54 30.31
N MET A 101 -25.18 1.27 30.49
CA MET A 101 -24.65 0.45 29.40
C MET A 101 -24.98 -1.03 29.58
N GLU A 102 -24.82 -1.80 28.49
CA GLU A 102 -24.86 -3.26 28.59
C GLU A 102 -23.66 -3.78 29.37
N ARG A 103 -23.93 -4.76 30.24
CA ARG A 103 -22.94 -5.39 31.13
C ARG A 103 -21.77 -6.02 30.37
N LYS A 104 -21.98 -6.41 29.10
CA LYS A 104 -20.95 -6.98 28.20
C LYS A 104 -19.87 -5.98 27.74
N TYR A 105 -20.12 -4.67 27.86
CA TYR A 105 -19.18 -3.61 27.49
C TYR A 105 -18.37 -3.09 28.69
N LEU A 106 -18.63 -3.60 29.90
CA LEU A 106 -17.78 -3.30 31.04
C LEU A 106 -16.36 -3.82 30.79
N PRO A 107 -15.32 -3.07 31.20
CA PRO A 107 -13.96 -3.57 31.15
C PRO A 107 -13.78 -4.77 32.09
N ASP A 108 -12.93 -5.72 31.70
CA ASP A 108 -12.59 -6.88 32.54
C ASP A 108 -11.97 -6.44 33.87
N VAL A 109 -11.22 -5.34 33.85
CA VAL A 109 -10.69 -4.65 35.04
C VAL A 109 -11.39 -3.31 35.17
N VAL A 110 -12.37 -3.26 36.06
CA VAL A 110 -13.10 -2.03 36.37
C VAL A 110 -12.19 -1.04 37.10
N PRO A 111 -12.08 0.22 36.65
CA PRO A 111 -11.32 1.23 37.37
C PRO A 111 -11.85 1.43 38.81
N PRO A 112 -10.98 1.61 39.82
CA PRO A 112 -11.40 1.80 41.22
C PRO A 112 -12.32 3.00 41.46
N THR A 113 -12.28 3.99 40.55
CA THR A 113 -13.11 5.19 40.57
C THR A 113 -14.54 4.96 40.08
N TRP A 114 -14.85 3.77 39.57
CA TRP A 114 -16.18 3.43 39.04
C TRP A 114 -17.03 2.75 40.09
N GLU A 115 -18.22 3.28 40.31
CA GLU A 115 -19.29 2.65 41.07
C GLU A 115 -20.29 2.05 40.07
N ILE A 116 -20.51 0.74 40.16
CA ILE A 116 -21.37 -0.02 39.23
C ILE A 116 -22.58 -0.54 40.00
N THR A 117 -23.78 -0.20 39.53
CA THR A 117 -25.04 -0.71 40.07
C THR A 117 -25.79 -1.51 39.00
N GLY A 118 -26.22 -2.74 39.32
CA GLY A 118 -27.04 -3.52 38.41
C GLY A 118 -28.44 -2.94 38.25
N THR A 119 -28.86 -2.64 37.02
CA THR A 119 -30.22 -2.20 36.71
C THR A 119 -31.08 -3.32 36.14
N SER A 120 -30.45 -4.29 35.45
CA SER A 120 -31.08 -5.54 35.03
C SER A 120 -30.05 -6.66 34.87
N VAL A 121 -30.47 -7.84 34.38
CA VAL A 121 -29.55 -8.93 34.02
C VAL A 121 -28.53 -8.48 32.97
N THR A 122 -28.96 -7.68 31.98
CA THR A 122 -28.13 -7.28 30.84
C THR A 122 -27.55 -5.86 30.96
N HIS A 123 -28.07 -5.03 31.86
CA HIS A 123 -27.68 -3.62 31.98
C HIS A 123 -27.15 -3.26 33.37
N VAL A 124 -26.28 -2.25 33.37
CA VAL A 124 -25.71 -1.63 34.57
C VAL A 124 -25.77 -0.11 34.44
N GLN A 125 -25.86 0.55 35.58
CA GLN A 125 -25.55 1.96 35.74
C GLN A 125 -24.10 2.09 36.21
N VAL A 126 -23.32 2.92 35.54
CA VAL A 126 -21.96 3.28 35.93
C VAL A 126 -21.96 4.73 36.41
N LYS A 127 -21.26 4.97 37.52
CA LYS A 127 -20.94 6.30 38.05
C LYS A 127 -19.42 6.42 38.17
N ILE A 128 -18.84 7.41 37.52
CA ILE A 128 -17.40 7.67 37.56
C ILE A 128 -17.14 8.83 38.51
N HIS A 129 -16.30 8.60 39.52
CA HIS A 129 -15.85 9.60 40.50
C HIS A 129 -14.40 10.01 40.24
N GLY A 130 -14.09 11.30 40.27
CA GLY A 130 -12.73 11.81 40.04
C GLY A 130 -12.32 11.80 38.57
N GLU A 131 -11.05 11.47 38.31
CA GLU A 131 -10.45 11.50 36.98
C GLU A 131 -10.73 10.24 36.15
N GLN A 132 -10.94 10.43 34.85
CA GLN A 132 -11.01 9.36 33.87
C GLN A 132 -10.45 9.82 32.53
N ASP A 133 -9.57 9.02 31.95
CA ASP A 133 -9.07 9.21 30.59
C ASP A 133 -9.89 8.38 29.61
N PHE A 134 -10.45 9.05 28.60
CA PHE A 134 -11.10 8.40 27.47
C PHE A 134 -10.28 8.57 26.19
N LEU A 135 -10.52 7.66 25.24
CA LEU A 135 -10.16 7.84 23.85
C LEU A 135 -11.43 8.09 23.05
N LEU A 136 -11.54 9.27 22.46
CA LEU A 136 -12.69 9.69 21.67
C LEU A 136 -12.36 9.58 20.17
N PRO A 137 -13.12 8.80 19.39
CA PRO A 137 -13.03 8.84 17.93
C PRO A 137 -13.28 10.26 17.42
N SER A 138 -12.32 10.80 16.69
CA SER A 138 -12.31 12.17 16.20
C SER A 138 -11.74 12.24 14.78
N LEU A 139 -11.84 13.41 14.16
CA LEU A 139 -11.30 13.70 12.84
C LEU A 139 -10.24 14.78 12.95
N ARG A 140 -9.24 14.75 12.09
CA ARG A 140 -8.23 15.79 11.94
C ARG A 140 -7.84 15.99 10.50
N GLU A 141 -7.29 17.15 10.21
CA GLU A 141 -6.69 17.44 8.92
C GLU A 141 -5.29 16.83 8.80
N PHE A 142 -4.96 16.31 7.62
CA PHE A 142 -3.64 15.76 7.30
C PHE A 142 -2.77 16.79 6.56
N GLU A 143 -1.51 17.00 7.00
CA GLU A 143 -0.65 18.06 6.43
C GLU A 143 -0.14 17.74 5.00
N VAL A 144 0.02 16.46 4.69
CA VAL A 144 0.47 15.99 3.38
C VAL A 144 -0.72 15.60 2.54
N LYS A 145 -0.95 16.33 1.47
CA LYS A 145 -2.18 16.22 0.67
C LYS A 145 -2.00 15.47 -0.65
N SER A 146 -0.77 15.14 -1.04
CA SER A 146 -0.44 14.58 -2.35
C SER A 146 0.32 13.25 -2.24
N ALA A 147 0.13 12.38 -3.24
CA ALA A 147 0.86 11.14 -3.39
C ALA A 147 0.84 10.64 -4.86
N GLY A 148 1.84 9.84 -5.22
CA GLY A 148 1.83 9.05 -6.45
C GLY A 148 0.90 7.83 -6.31
N GLN A 149 -0.33 7.98 -6.77
CA GLN A 149 -1.38 6.95 -6.65
C GLN A 149 -1.59 6.24 -7.98
N LEU A 150 -1.94 4.95 -7.97
CA LEU A 150 -2.35 4.23 -9.19
C LEU A 150 -3.43 5.01 -9.95
N PRO A 151 -3.54 4.84 -11.29
CA PRO A 151 -4.57 5.52 -12.07
C PRO A 151 -5.95 5.36 -11.44
N ARG A 152 -6.71 6.46 -11.32
CA ARG A 152 -8.02 6.44 -10.64
C ARG A 152 -8.92 5.34 -11.21
N GLY A 153 -9.53 4.57 -10.32
CA GLY A 153 -10.42 3.45 -10.68
C GLY A 153 -9.71 2.11 -10.87
N PHE A 154 -8.38 2.08 -10.95
CA PHE A 154 -7.64 0.82 -11.05
C PHE A 154 -7.50 0.14 -9.68
N GLU A 155 -8.13 -1.03 -9.55
CA GLU A 155 -8.09 -1.85 -8.33
C GLU A 155 -7.52 -3.24 -8.62
N PRO A 156 -6.21 -3.49 -8.32
CA PRO A 156 -5.56 -4.78 -8.57
C PRO A 156 -6.31 -5.97 -7.96
N GLY A 157 -6.92 -5.78 -6.78
CA GLY A 157 -7.69 -6.81 -6.09
C GLY A 157 -8.92 -7.31 -6.84
N ARG A 158 -9.41 -6.61 -7.88
CA ARG A 158 -10.56 -7.08 -8.69
C ARG A 158 -10.19 -8.09 -9.76
N LEU A 159 -8.89 -8.29 -10.03
CA LEU A 159 -8.40 -9.10 -11.14
C LEU A 159 -8.17 -10.57 -10.78
N TYR A 160 -8.20 -10.91 -9.48
CA TYR A 160 -8.01 -12.26 -8.98
C TYR A 160 -8.69 -12.43 -7.61
N PRO A 161 -8.86 -13.66 -7.09
CA PRO A 161 -9.41 -13.91 -5.75
C PRO A 161 -8.54 -13.34 -4.61
N SER A 162 -8.60 -12.02 -4.38
CA SER A 162 -7.69 -11.26 -3.52
C SER A 162 -8.15 -11.11 -2.06
N ARG A 163 -9.14 -11.89 -1.62
CA ARG A 163 -9.82 -11.68 -0.33
C ARG A 163 -8.84 -11.76 0.84
N ASN A 164 -8.72 -10.67 1.61
CA ASN A 164 -7.78 -10.46 2.73
C ASN A 164 -6.31 -10.25 2.32
N HIS A 165 -5.99 -10.13 1.04
CA HIS A 165 -4.63 -9.77 0.65
C HIS A 165 -4.42 -8.27 0.84
N PRO A 166 -3.34 -7.86 1.52
CA PRO A 166 -2.87 -6.48 1.50
C PRO A 166 -2.74 -5.90 0.10
N ARG A 167 -2.95 -4.59 -0.04
CA ARG A 167 -2.84 -3.88 -1.32
C ARG A 167 -1.47 -4.11 -1.97
N GLY A 168 -0.39 -4.15 -1.21
CA GLY A 168 0.94 -4.44 -1.74
C GLY A 168 1.03 -5.85 -2.36
N LEU A 169 0.41 -6.87 -1.78
CA LEU A 169 0.37 -8.22 -2.37
C LEU A 169 -0.54 -8.30 -3.59
N GLN A 170 -1.63 -7.51 -3.64
CA GLN A 170 -2.46 -7.38 -4.84
C GLN A 170 -1.67 -6.76 -6.00
N MET A 171 -0.89 -5.72 -5.70
CA MET A 171 0.02 -5.10 -6.66
C MET A 171 1.12 -6.07 -7.10
N THR A 172 1.68 -6.88 -6.19
CA THR A 172 2.67 -7.92 -6.52
C THR A 172 2.13 -8.89 -7.57
N VAL A 173 0.94 -9.46 -7.35
CA VAL A 173 0.36 -10.45 -8.27
C VAL A 173 0.12 -9.81 -9.64
N TYR A 174 -0.43 -8.59 -9.69
CA TYR A 174 -0.61 -7.87 -10.95
C TYR A 174 0.73 -7.62 -11.66
N ALA A 175 1.71 -7.09 -10.94
CA ALA A 175 3.01 -6.73 -11.50
C ALA A 175 3.77 -7.96 -12.02
N ALA A 176 3.67 -9.08 -11.30
CA ALA A 176 4.29 -10.32 -11.71
C ALA A 176 3.66 -10.86 -13.00
N SER A 177 2.33 -10.87 -13.09
CA SER A 177 1.60 -11.27 -14.29
C SER A 177 1.88 -10.35 -15.48
N ASP A 178 1.97 -9.04 -15.26
CA ASP A 178 2.32 -8.07 -16.31
C ASP A 178 3.74 -8.30 -16.84
N ALA A 179 4.69 -8.57 -15.94
CA ALA A 179 6.07 -8.87 -16.32
C ALA A 179 6.18 -10.19 -17.10
N LEU A 180 5.46 -11.23 -16.68
CA LEU A 180 5.40 -12.50 -17.42
C LEU A 180 4.75 -12.32 -18.79
N GLY A 181 3.64 -11.59 -18.87
CA GLY A 181 2.98 -11.27 -20.15
C GLY A 181 3.87 -10.48 -21.11
N SER A 182 4.84 -9.71 -20.59
CA SER A 182 5.82 -8.98 -21.41
C SER A 182 6.90 -9.87 -22.05
N LEU A 183 7.07 -11.11 -21.59
CA LEU A 183 8.09 -12.03 -22.11
C LEU A 183 7.81 -12.47 -23.55
N GLY A 184 6.54 -12.44 -23.98
CA GLY A 184 6.12 -12.97 -25.27
C GLY A 184 6.27 -14.50 -25.39
N MET A 185 6.44 -15.20 -24.25
CA MET A 185 6.55 -16.65 -24.13
C MET A 185 5.79 -17.09 -22.89
N ASP A 186 5.21 -18.28 -22.94
CA ASP A 186 4.54 -18.87 -21.79
C ASP A 186 5.57 -19.28 -20.72
N TRP A 187 5.23 -19.10 -19.44
CA TRP A 187 6.13 -19.42 -18.33
C TRP A 187 6.48 -20.91 -18.29
N GLU A 188 5.53 -21.77 -18.66
CA GLU A 188 5.66 -23.22 -18.75
C GLU A 188 6.78 -23.64 -19.72
N ASP A 189 6.94 -22.93 -20.84
CA ASP A 189 8.00 -23.20 -21.82
C ASP A 189 9.39 -22.83 -21.28
N ILE A 190 9.46 -21.82 -20.42
CA ILE A 190 10.70 -21.39 -19.77
C ILE A 190 11.05 -22.36 -18.63
N SER A 191 10.07 -22.67 -17.78
CA SER A 191 10.27 -23.54 -16.61
C SER A 191 10.64 -24.97 -17.03
N ALA A 192 10.13 -25.48 -18.15
CA ALA A 192 10.51 -26.78 -18.70
C ALA A 192 11.99 -26.87 -19.17
N ARG A 193 12.66 -25.72 -19.38
CA ARG A 193 14.04 -25.63 -19.89
C ARG A 193 15.09 -25.39 -18.79
N VAL A 194 14.67 -25.27 -17.54
CA VAL A 194 15.53 -25.04 -16.38
C VAL A 194 15.17 -26.02 -15.27
N ALA A 195 16.14 -26.38 -14.44
CA ALA A 195 15.83 -27.19 -13.26
C ALA A 195 15.00 -26.34 -12.26
N PRO A 196 14.10 -26.95 -11.45
CA PRO A 196 13.25 -26.20 -10.52
C PRO A 196 14.01 -25.31 -9.52
N ASP A 197 15.22 -25.71 -9.15
CA ASP A 197 16.13 -24.99 -8.26
C ASP A 197 16.90 -23.84 -8.96
N GLN A 198 16.85 -23.76 -10.29
CA GLN A 198 17.51 -22.73 -11.11
C GLN A 198 16.63 -21.50 -11.39
N VAL A 199 15.55 -21.34 -10.64
CA VAL A 199 14.74 -20.12 -10.62
C VAL A 199 14.96 -19.42 -9.28
N SER A 200 15.22 -18.12 -9.27
CA SER A 200 15.22 -17.34 -8.03
C SER A 200 14.22 -16.21 -8.06
N VAL A 201 13.67 -15.86 -6.90
CA VAL A 201 12.69 -14.80 -6.72
C VAL A 201 13.15 -13.88 -5.60
N TYR A 202 13.41 -12.62 -5.92
CA TYR A 202 13.79 -11.60 -4.97
C TYR A 202 12.85 -10.39 -5.07
N ALA A 203 11.93 -10.28 -4.12
CA ALA A 203 10.96 -9.20 -4.06
C ALA A 203 10.54 -8.90 -2.62
N GLY A 204 10.21 -7.65 -2.33
CA GLY A 204 9.75 -7.29 -1.00
C GLY A 204 9.17 -5.90 -0.89
N SER A 205 8.85 -5.55 0.34
CA SER A 205 8.44 -4.23 0.79
C SER A 205 9.30 -3.84 1.98
N ALA A 206 9.91 -2.67 1.97
CA ALA A 206 10.71 -2.14 3.05
C ALA A 206 9.91 -2.01 4.36
N MET A 207 8.65 -1.58 4.27
CA MET A 207 7.79 -1.36 5.44
C MET A 207 6.94 -2.58 5.84
N GLY A 208 6.93 -3.64 5.03
CA GLY A 208 5.90 -4.67 5.15
C GLY A 208 4.53 -4.17 4.71
N GLN A 209 3.49 -4.95 5.01
CA GLN A 209 2.12 -4.61 4.61
C GLN A 209 1.39 -3.89 5.76
N LEU A 210 1.43 -2.56 5.76
CA LEU A 210 0.89 -1.72 6.85
C LEU A 210 -0.57 -1.27 6.66
N ASP A 211 -1.27 -1.83 5.69
CA ASP A 211 -2.69 -1.60 5.48
C ASP A 211 -3.55 -2.50 6.42
N PRO A 212 -4.88 -2.29 6.49
CA PRO A 212 -5.75 -3.02 7.41
C PRO A 212 -5.76 -4.55 7.25
N ALA A 213 -5.40 -5.07 6.06
CA ALA A 213 -5.37 -6.50 5.80
C ALA A 213 -4.07 -7.20 6.25
N GLY A 214 -3.04 -6.43 6.64
CA GLY A 214 -1.74 -6.94 7.11
C GLY A 214 -1.39 -6.47 8.52
N THR A 215 -0.14 -6.07 8.71
CA THR A 215 0.44 -5.57 9.96
C THR A 215 -0.30 -4.33 10.49
N GLY A 216 -0.85 -3.47 9.61
CA GLY A 216 -1.65 -2.32 10.04
C GLY A 216 -2.90 -2.74 10.83
N GLY A 217 -3.60 -3.77 10.36
CA GLY A 217 -4.71 -4.40 11.09
C GLY A 217 -4.24 -5.06 12.38
N MET A 218 -3.11 -5.78 12.35
CA MET A 218 -2.53 -6.45 13.52
C MET A 218 -2.28 -5.47 14.68
N LEU A 219 -1.68 -4.31 14.39
CA LEU A 219 -1.29 -3.33 15.39
C LEU A 219 -2.47 -2.51 15.91
N LYS A 220 -3.46 -2.20 15.04
CA LYS A 220 -4.55 -1.28 15.38
C LYS A 220 -5.82 -1.96 15.90
N ALA A 221 -6.08 -3.22 15.54
CA ALA A 221 -7.39 -3.85 15.78
C ALA A 221 -7.83 -3.78 17.24
N ARG A 222 -6.94 -4.13 18.20
CA ARG A 222 -7.29 -4.12 19.63
C ARG A 222 -7.56 -2.72 20.18
N TYR A 223 -6.79 -1.73 19.74
CA TYR A 223 -7.00 -0.33 20.12
C TYR A 223 -8.28 0.27 19.54
N ASN A 224 -8.80 -0.31 18.45
CA ASN A 224 -10.06 0.07 17.84
C ASN A 224 -11.25 -0.84 18.24
N GLY A 225 -11.11 -1.65 19.30
CA GLY A 225 -12.18 -2.54 19.76
C GLY A 225 -12.50 -3.72 18.85
N GLN A 226 -11.61 -4.04 17.90
CA GLN A 226 -11.74 -5.12 16.94
C GLN A 226 -10.90 -6.33 17.32
N ARG A 227 -11.14 -7.47 16.65
CA ARG A 227 -10.35 -8.69 16.79
C ARG A 227 -9.28 -8.77 15.71
N ILE A 228 -8.11 -9.29 16.08
CA ILE A 228 -7.06 -9.67 15.14
C ILE A 228 -7.49 -10.95 14.40
N THR A 229 -7.16 -11.06 13.11
CA THR A 229 -7.34 -12.30 12.34
C THR A 229 -6.02 -13.07 12.25
N SER A 230 -6.09 -14.38 11.99
CA SER A 230 -4.90 -15.21 11.78
C SER A 230 -4.07 -14.83 10.54
N LYS A 231 -4.61 -13.98 9.66
CA LYS A 231 -3.96 -13.59 8.39
C LYS A 231 -3.11 -12.34 8.50
N PHE A 232 -3.38 -11.46 9.47
CA PHE A 232 -2.71 -10.16 9.57
C PHE A 232 -1.20 -10.29 9.74
N CYS A 233 -0.76 -11.18 10.63
CA CYS A 233 0.67 -11.43 10.87
C CYS A 233 1.37 -12.03 9.64
N PRO A 234 0.97 -13.22 9.12
CA PRO A 234 1.69 -13.83 8.01
C PRO A 234 1.64 -12.97 6.75
N LEU A 235 0.49 -12.38 6.39
CA LEU A 235 0.41 -11.52 5.20
C LEU A 235 1.07 -10.15 5.40
N GLY A 236 1.46 -9.82 6.63
CA GLY A 236 2.11 -8.57 7.01
C GLY A 236 3.61 -8.49 6.69
N PHE A 237 4.27 -9.65 6.47
CA PHE A 237 5.73 -9.68 6.34
C PHE A 237 6.24 -8.96 5.09
N ALA A 238 7.44 -8.40 5.22
CA ALA A 238 8.14 -7.68 4.17
C ALA A 238 8.48 -8.53 2.94
N GLU A 239 8.73 -9.83 3.14
CA GLU A 239 9.09 -10.80 2.10
C GLU A 239 7.88 -11.40 1.36
N MET A 240 6.66 -11.19 1.85
CA MET A 240 5.45 -11.77 1.25
C MET A 240 5.29 -11.48 -0.26
N PRO A 241 5.77 -10.35 -0.83
CA PRO A 241 5.83 -10.21 -2.28
C PRO A 241 6.60 -11.33 -2.99
N ALA A 242 7.79 -11.72 -2.50
CA ALA A 242 8.53 -12.85 -3.09
C ALA A 242 7.78 -14.16 -2.90
N ASP A 243 7.24 -14.41 -1.71
CA ASP A 243 6.51 -15.65 -1.42
C ASP A 243 5.26 -15.79 -2.27
N PHE A 244 4.54 -14.70 -2.53
CA PHE A 244 3.37 -14.70 -3.40
C PHE A 244 3.73 -14.98 -4.86
N ILE A 245 4.81 -14.38 -5.36
CA ILE A 245 5.31 -14.69 -6.70
C ILE A 245 5.69 -16.16 -6.77
N ASN A 246 6.43 -16.66 -5.78
CA ASN A 246 6.92 -18.03 -5.77
C ASN A 246 5.76 -19.05 -5.69
N ALA A 247 4.84 -18.88 -4.75
CA ALA A 247 3.80 -19.86 -4.45
C ALA A 247 2.58 -19.78 -5.38
N TYR A 248 2.18 -18.58 -5.82
CA TYR A 248 0.91 -18.39 -6.54
C TYR A 248 1.07 -17.98 -8.00
N VAL A 249 2.25 -17.52 -8.42
CA VAL A 249 2.48 -17.08 -9.81
C VAL A 249 3.38 -18.06 -10.55
N LEU A 250 4.57 -18.37 -10.01
CA LEU A 250 5.57 -19.19 -10.71
C LEU A 250 5.50 -20.68 -10.36
N GLY A 251 5.03 -21.02 -9.15
CA GLY A 251 5.10 -22.40 -8.63
C GLY A 251 6.53 -22.91 -8.51
N SER A 252 7.48 -22.07 -8.13
CA SER A 252 8.90 -22.42 -8.12
C SER A 252 9.34 -23.03 -6.78
N LEU A 253 10.35 -23.91 -6.85
CA LEU A 253 11.00 -24.54 -5.70
C LEU A 253 12.41 -23.98 -5.46
N GLY A 254 12.78 -22.93 -6.21
CA GLY A 254 14.10 -22.35 -6.14
C GLY A 254 14.25 -21.30 -5.03
N THR A 255 15.31 -20.50 -5.13
CA THR A 255 15.67 -19.57 -4.05
C THR A 255 14.67 -18.42 -3.99
N THR A 256 14.11 -18.14 -2.81
CA THR A 256 13.22 -17.00 -2.57
C THR A 256 13.74 -16.11 -1.46
N GLY A 257 13.40 -14.83 -1.46
CA GLY A 257 13.62 -13.95 -0.32
C GLY A 257 13.49 -12.47 -0.65
N ALA A 258 13.82 -11.63 0.34
CA ALA A 258 13.83 -10.18 0.21
C ALA A 258 15.07 -9.60 0.88
N SER A 259 15.75 -8.68 0.20
CA SER A 259 16.79 -7.84 0.78
C SER A 259 16.27 -6.43 0.96
N LEU A 260 16.16 -6.00 2.22
CA LEU A 260 15.57 -4.72 2.57
C LEU A 260 16.68 -3.67 2.76
N GLY A 261 16.67 -2.68 1.87
CA GLY A 261 17.60 -1.54 1.85
C GLY A 261 16.87 -0.20 1.88
N ALA A 262 15.74 -0.12 2.60
CA ALA A 262 14.82 1.02 2.56
C ALA A 262 14.44 1.41 1.12
N CYS A 263 14.60 2.67 0.71
CA CYS A 263 14.32 3.13 -0.65
C CYS A 263 15.19 2.46 -1.74
N ALA A 264 16.29 1.78 -1.38
CA ALA A 264 17.17 1.09 -2.31
C ALA A 264 16.89 -0.42 -2.44
N SER A 265 15.82 -0.94 -1.80
CA SER A 265 15.53 -2.40 -1.73
C SER A 265 15.48 -3.10 -3.08
N PHE A 266 14.95 -2.44 -4.13
CA PHE A 266 14.96 -3.00 -5.49
C PHE A 266 16.38 -3.32 -5.98
N LEU A 267 17.34 -2.41 -5.78
CA LEU A 267 18.72 -2.61 -6.22
C LEU A 267 19.43 -3.71 -5.41
N TYR A 268 19.06 -3.89 -4.15
CA TYR A 268 19.57 -4.96 -3.30
C TYR A 268 19.07 -6.32 -3.79
N ASN A 269 17.77 -6.43 -4.09
CA ASN A 269 17.19 -7.61 -4.72
C ASN A 269 17.82 -7.91 -6.08
N LEU A 270 18.03 -6.87 -6.91
CA LEU A 270 18.66 -7.00 -8.22
C LEU A 270 20.09 -7.54 -8.11
N ARG A 271 20.86 -7.07 -7.12
CA ARG A 271 22.21 -7.57 -6.85
C ARG A 271 22.20 -9.06 -6.55
N LEU A 272 21.27 -9.54 -5.70
CA LEU A 272 21.14 -10.97 -5.39
C LEU A 272 20.85 -11.79 -6.65
N GLY A 273 19.91 -11.34 -7.49
CA GLY A 273 19.61 -12.00 -8.77
C GLY A 273 20.80 -12.04 -9.74
N ILE A 274 21.56 -10.95 -9.82
CA ILE A 274 22.79 -10.89 -10.63
C ILE A 274 23.83 -11.90 -10.13
N ASP A 275 24.03 -11.97 -8.81
CA ASP A 275 25.00 -12.88 -8.20
C ASP A 275 24.59 -14.35 -8.39
N ASP A 276 23.30 -14.67 -8.32
CA ASP A 276 22.75 -16.00 -8.62
C ASP A 276 22.96 -16.42 -10.08
N ILE A 277 22.70 -15.53 -11.04
CA ILE A 277 22.91 -15.81 -12.46
C ILE A 277 24.40 -16.00 -12.75
N ARG A 278 25.26 -15.10 -12.24
CA ARG A 278 26.71 -15.14 -12.49
C ARG A 278 27.38 -16.36 -11.88
N SER A 279 26.95 -16.77 -10.69
CA SER A 279 27.45 -17.97 -10.00
C SER A 279 26.90 -19.28 -10.59
N GLY A 280 25.86 -19.20 -11.42
CA GLY A 280 25.23 -20.35 -12.05
C GLY A 280 24.17 -21.04 -11.18
N ARG A 281 23.90 -20.53 -9.96
CA ARG A 281 22.83 -21.00 -9.07
C ARG A 281 21.46 -20.89 -9.73
N SER A 282 21.23 -19.81 -10.48
CA SER A 282 19.98 -19.60 -11.21
C SER A 282 20.22 -19.35 -12.70
N ARG A 283 19.22 -19.68 -13.51
CA ARG A 283 19.13 -19.35 -14.94
C ARG A 283 18.05 -18.31 -15.20
N VAL A 284 17.05 -18.25 -14.33
CA VAL A 284 15.98 -17.24 -14.34
C VAL A 284 15.95 -16.61 -12.96
N ALA A 285 15.90 -15.28 -12.90
CA ALA A 285 15.74 -14.54 -11.65
C ALA A 285 14.59 -13.54 -11.80
N PHE A 286 13.61 -13.59 -10.90
CA PHE A 286 12.47 -12.69 -10.85
C PHE A 286 12.73 -11.63 -9.77
N ILE A 287 12.87 -10.37 -10.17
CA ILE A 287 13.31 -9.28 -9.28
C ILE A 287 12.24 -8.20 -9.19
N GLY A 288 11.91 -7.76 -7.98
CA GLY A 288 10.92 -6.70 -7.82
C GLY A 288 10.89 -6.05 -6.44
N ALA A 289 9.91 -5.17 -6.29
CA ALA A 289 9.47 -4.59 -5.04
C ALA A 289 8.00 -4.16 -5.20
N ALA A 290 7.23 -4.22 -4.12
CA ALA A 290 5.83 -3.81 -4.13
C ALA A 290 5.51 -3.06 -2.85
N GLU A 291 5.12 -1.79 -2.98
CA GLU A 291 4.84 -0.89 -1.86
C GLU A 291 3.46 -0.27 -2.03
N ALA A 292 2.68 -0.29 -0.96
CA ALA A 292 1.38 0.38 -0.89
C ALA A 292 1.29 1.29 0.35
N PRO A 293 2.16 2.33 0.46
CA PRO A 293 2.36 3.09 1.69
C PRO A 293 1.38 4.27 1.86
N ILE A 294 0.38 4.41 0.98
CA ILE A 294 -0.61 5.50 1.03
C ILE A 294 -1.67 5.12 2.06
N THR A 295 -1.27 5.16 3.33
CA THR A 295 -2.11 5.05 4.52
C THR A 295 -1.77 6.18 5.48
N PRO A 296 -2.73 6.65 6.30
CA PRO A 296 -2.48 7.76 7.21
C PRO A 296 -1.28 7.53 8.13
N GLU A 297 -1.13 6.32 8.68
CA GLU A 297 -0.08 6.02 9.65
C GLU A 297 1.33 6.05 9.04
N VAL A 298 1.49 5.49 7.84
CA VAL A 298 2.79 5.46 7.16
C VAL A 298 3.19 6.86 6.73
N MET A 299 2.25 7.59 6.11
CA MET A 299 2.50 8.95 5.67
C MET A 299 2.77 9.89 6.85
N GLU A 300 2.10 9.71 7.99
CA GLU A 300 2.37 10.50 9.20
C GLU A 300 3.77 10.24 9.75
N GLY A 301 4.21 8.98 9.74
CA GLY A 301 5.57 8.62 10.14
C GLY A 301 6.62 9.38 9.32
N TYR A 302 6.47 9.45 8.01
CA TYR A 302 7.36 10.24 7.15
C TYR A 302 7.18 11.76 7.30
N SER A 303 5.94 12.23 7.56
CA SER A 303 5.67 13.65 7.83
C SER A 303 6.35 14.11 9.11
N ALA A 304 6.35 13.30 10.16
CA ALA A 304 7.04 13.57 11.42
C ALA A 304 8.57 13.67 11.26
N MET A 305 9.13 13.02 10.24
CA MET A 305 10.54 13.14 9.86
C MET A 305 10.84 14.40 9.04
N GLY A 306 9.81 15.15 8.61
CA GLY A 306 9.95 16.24 7.64
C GLY A 306 10.33 15.76 6.24
N ALA A 307 10.05 14.49 5.91
CA ALA A 307 10.49 13.86 4.66
C ALA A 307 9.50 14.04 3.49
N LEU A 308 8.29 14.56 3.75
CA LEU A 308 7.23 14.73 2.76
C LEU A 308 6.96 16.21 2.49
N ALA A 309 6.52 16.51 1.26
CA ALA A 309 6.02 17.85 0.91
C ALA A 309 4.64 18.08 1.53
N THR A 310 4.53 19.09 2.38
CA THR A 310 3.25 19.50 2.98
C THR A 310 2.55 20.55 2.12
N GLU A 311 1.24 20.69 2.27
CA GLU A 311 0.47 21.74 1.58
C GLU A 311 1.02 23.14 1.87
N LYS A 312 1.31 23.45 3.14
CA LYS A 312 1.95 24.71 3.54
C LYS A 312 3.31 24.91 2.89
N GLY A 313 4.08 23.83 2.72
CA GLY A 313 5.37 23.84 2.04
C GLY A 313 5.23 24.21 0.57
N LEU A 314 4.26 23.61 -0.13
CA LEU A 314 3.94 23.90 -1.53
C LEU A 314 3.42 25.32 -1.71
N GLN A 315 2.48 25.77 -0.87
CA GLN A 315 1.98 27.16 -0.89
C GLN A 315 3.13 28.17 -0.80
N LYS A 316 4.09 27.93 0.10
CA LYS A 316 5.27 28.79 0.25
C LYS A 316 6.17 28.76 -0.99
N LEU A 317 6.34 27.60 -1.63
CA LEU A 317 7.13 27.45 -2.84
C LEU A 317 6.50 28.23 -4.01
N ASP A 318 5.18 28.20 -4.12
CA ASP A 318 4.41 28.79 -5.21
C ASP A 318 4.03 30.27 -4.97
N GLY A 319 4.38 30.83 -3.81
CA GLY A 319 4.02 32.22 -3.44
C GLY A 319 2.52 32.41 -3.17
N LEU A 320 1.83 31.35 -2.76
CA LEU A 320 0.40 31.33 -2.46
C LEU A 320 0.11 31.75 -1.02
N ALA A 321 -1.03 32.39 -0.81
CA ALA A 321 -1.57 32.68 0.51
C ALA A 321 -2.07 31.39 1.21
N PRO A 322 -2.14 31.34 2.55
CA PRO A 322 -2.47 30.12 3.30
C PRO A 322 -3.83 29.47 2.98
N HIS A 323 -4.76 30.20 2.38
CA HIS A 323 -6.10 29.73 2.01
C HIS A 323 -6.19 29.27 0.55
N GLN A 324 -5.14 29.42 -0.23
CA GLN A 324 -5.11 29.02 -1.63
C GLN A 324 -4.62 27.57 -1.74
N VAL A 325 -5.31 26.76 -2.54
CA VAL A 325 -4.92 25.37 -2.78
C VAL A 325 -3.74 25.35 -3.76
N PRO A 326 -2.59 24.75 -3.40
CA PRO A 326 -1.45 24.63 -4.31
C PRO A 326 -1.72 23.60 -5.42
N ASP A 327 -0.91 23.65 -6.47
CA ASP A 327 -0.87 22.53 -7.41
C ASP A 327 -0.21 21.34 -6.72
N PHE A 328 -0.89 20.19 -6.73
CA PHE A 328 -0.39 18.96 -6.13
C PHE A 328 0.32 18.06 -7.15
N SER A 329 0.46 18.50 -8.41
CA SER A 329 1.07 17.75 -9.51
C SER A 329 2.53 18.08 -9.80
#